data_AF-A0A5J4UNC1-F1
#
_entry.id   AF-A0A5J4UNC1-F1
#
_cell.length_a   1.000
_cell.length_b   1.000
_cell.length_c   1.000
_cell.angle_alpha   90.00
_cell.angle_beta   90.00
_cell.angle_gamma   90.00
#
_symmetry.space_group_name_H-M   'P 1'
#
loop_
_entity.id
_entity.type
_entity.pdbx_description
1 polymer ?
#
loop_
_entity_poly.entity_id
_entity_poly.type
_entity_poly.pdbx_seq_one_letter_code
_entity_poly.pdbx_strand_id
1 'polypeptide(L)'
;MASNALGHKLTEKGQKRQYNRKTKSEDKAKELMGKLLEEQELVRNKSEQEEFDAQKKEVEEQEFTRRIMEDIDQKNLNEQEKQEQQIEMDQLLEKLIPIATQMKEETVSKTIMERVKNAMINTVNYTKIGQKEGEKKQVTGKLIDLTLVEDGDLCVIDFDINKKLSIEETDKIRQNIIDNMLPANVGLVKTAHGGLHAYCNRDGYTLPSNR
;
A
#
# COMPACT_ATOMS: atom_id res chain seq x y z
N MET A 1 19.18 -64.02 131.88
CA MET A 1 19.09 -62.58 132.17
C MET A 1 19.58 -61.85 130.91
N ALA A 2 18.68 -61.36 130.04
CA ALA A 2 18.17 -59.97 129.99
C ALA A 2 19.30 -58.94 129.84
N SER A 3 19.32 -57.96 128.93
CA SER A 3 18.35 -57.43 127.96
C SER A 3 19.06 -56.45 127.00
N ASN A 4 18.62 -56.42 125.74
CA ASN A 4 18.44 -55.31 124.78
C ASN A 4 19.33 -54.03 124.78
N ALA A 5 19.73 -53.61 123.56
CA ALA A 5 19.16 -52.44 122.87
C ALA A 5 19.58 -52.36 121.38
N LEU A 6 18.66 -51.87 120.55
CA LEU A 6 18.63 -51.85 119.08
C LEU A 6 19.40 -50.69 118.43
N GLY A 7 19.76 -50.88 117.15
CA GLY A 7 20.00 -49.81 116.17
C GLY A 7 20.16 -50.37 114.73
N HIS A 8 19.11 -50.29 113.92
CA HIS A 8 19.07 -50.75 112.51
C HIS A 8 19.92 -49.88 111.55
N LYS A 9 20.63 -50.50 110.59
CA LYS A 9 21.04 -49.86 109.32
C LYS A 9 20.87 -50.82 108.12
N LEU A 10 20.44 -50.20 107.02
CA LEU A 10 19.81 -50.72 105.80
C LEU A 10 20.66 -51.67 104.93
N THR A 11 19.98 -52.64 104.30
CA THR A 11 20.47 -53.53 103.23
C THR A 11 20.15 -52.95 101.84
N GLU A 12 21.15 -52.79 100.97
CA GLU A 12 20.95 -52.44 99.55
C GLU A 12 20.62 -53.67 98.70
N LYS A 13 19.58 -53.56 97.87
CA LYS A 13 19.18 -54.52 96.83
C LYS A 13 19.70 -54.06 95.46
N GLY A 14 20.52 -54.88 94.80
CA GLY A 14 20.92 -54.70 93.39
C GLY A 14 19.93 -55.33 92.39
N GLN A 15 19.76 -54.69 91.25
CA GLN A 15 18.58 -54.68 90.36
C GLN A 15 18.36 -55.92 89.47
N LYS A 16 17.07 -56.22 89.19
CA LYS A 16 16.59 -57.22 88.22
C LYS A 16 16.89 -56.78 86.78
N ARG A 17 17.43 -57.70 85.96
CA ARG A 17 17.61 -57.50 84.51
C ARG A 17 16.23 -57.41 83.80
N GLN A 18 15.98 -56.31 83.09
CA GLN A 18 14.82 -56.16 82.19
C GLN A 18 15.07 -56.91 80.88
N TYR A 19 14.12 -57.75 80.48
CA TYR A 19 14.11 -58.46 79.20
C TYR A 19 13.29 -57.65 78.19
N ASN A 20 13.93 -57.03 77.19
CA ASN A 20 13.23 -56.38 76.08
C ASN A 20 12.92 -57.42 74.99
N ARG A 21 11.67 -57.89 74.92
CA ARG A 21 11.17 -58.72 73.82
C ARG A 21 10.64 -57.83 72.70
N LYS A 22 11.45 -57.54 71.67
CA LYS A 22 10.94 -56.91 70.43
C LYS A 22 10.06 -57.92 69.68
N THR A 23 8.78 -57.59 69.47
CA THR A 23 7.82 -58.44 68.76
C THR A 23 7.68 -58.01 67.30
N LYS A 24 7.86 -58.97 66.37
CA LYS A 24 7.75 -58.86 64.91
C LYS A 24 6.46 -58.21 64.35
N SER A 25 5.43 -57.96 65.18
CA SER A 25 4.17 -57.33 64.76
C SER A 25 4.18 -55.81 64.87
N GLU A 26 4.96 -55.21 65.77
CA GLU A 26 5.05 -53.75 65.91
C GLU A 26 5.82 -53.10 64.76
N ASP A 27 6.86 -53.78 64.26
CA ASP A 27 7.62 -53.33 63.09
C ASP A 27 6.75 -53.36 61.81
N LYS A 28 5.88 -54.37 61.66
CA LYS A 28 4.92 -54.45 60.55
C LYS A 28 3.86 -53.35 60.60
N ALA A 29 3.38 -52.99 61.78
CA ALA A 29 2.40 -51.91 61.94
C ALA A 29 3.00 -50.53 61.60
N LYS A 30 4.25 -50.28 61.99
CA LYS A 30 4.98 -49.07 61.61
C LYS A 30 5.25 -48.99 60.11
N GLU A 31 5.61 -50.12 59.49
CA GLU A 31 5.79 -50.22 58.04
C GLU A 31 4.49 -49.91 57.28
N LEU A 32 3.35 -50.45 57.75
CA LEU A 32 2.04 -50.16 57.16
C LEU A 32 1.63 -48.69 57.31
N MET A 33 1.86 -48.07 58.47
CA MET A 33 1.60 -46.64 58.65
C MET A 33 2.52 -45.76 57.79
N GLY A 34 3.79 -46.13 57.64
CA GLY A 34 4.72 -45.43 56.74
C GLY A 34 4.25 -45.46 55.28
N LYS A 35 3.81 -46.64 54.80
CA LYS A 35 3.25 -46.79 53.45
C LYS A 35 1.97 -45.98 53.25
N LEU A 36 1.09 -45.93 54.25
CA LEU A 36 -0.15 -45.16 54.17
C LEU A 36 0.10 -43.63 54.11
N LEU A 37 1.08 -43.13 54.87
CA LEU A 37 1.47 -41.72 54.84
C LEU A 37 2.11 -41.35 53.49
N GLU A 38 2.99 -42.21 52.97
CA GLU A 38 3.62 -42.04 51.65
C GLU A 38 2.58 -42.05 50.53
N GLU A 39 1.59 -42.94 50.60
CA GLU A 39 0.48 -42.98 49.64
C GLU A 39 -0.40 -41.72 49.72
N GLN A 40 -0.68 -41.23 50.93
CA GLN A 40 -1.45 -39.99 51.13
C GLN A 40 -0.70 -38.75 50.62
N GLU A 41 0.62 -38.68 50.83
CA GLU A 41 1.48 -37.61 50.33
C GLU A 41 1.59 -37.65 48.80
N LEU A 42 1.70 -38.84 48.20
CA LEU A 42 1.70 -39.02 46.75
C LEU A 42 0.39 -38.55 46.11
N VAL A 43 -0.75 -38.91 46.70
CA VAL A 43 -2.08 -38.48 46.22
C VAL A 43 -2.22 -36.97 46.30
N ARG A 44 -1.76 -36.35 47.39
CA ARG A 44 -1.78 -34.90 47.56
C ARG A 44 -0.91 -34.19 46.52
N ASN A 45 0.34 -34.63 46.35
CA ASN A 45 1.27 -34.05 45.37
C ASN A 45 0.73 -34.18 43.94
N LYS A 46 0.08 -35.32 43.62
CA LYS A 46 -0.55 -35.52 42.32
C LYS A 46 -1.74 -34.55 42.10
N SER A 47 -2.58 -34.37 43.11
CA SER A 47 -3.70 -33.42 43.05
C SER A 47 -3.23 -31.97 42.90
N GLU A 48 -2.19 -31.57 43.64
CA GLU A 48 -1.61 -30.22 43.55
C GLU A 48 -0.97 -29.98 42.16
N GLN A 49 -0.32 -30.99 41.58
CA GLN A 49 0.24 -30.90 40.23
C GLN A 49 -0.86 -30.81 39.15
N GLU A 50 -1.93 -31.59 39.27
CA GLU A 50 -3.07 -31.55 38.33
C GLU A 50 -3.78 -30.19 38.39
N GLU A 51 -3.93 -29.59 39.57
CA GLU A 51 -4.49 -28.25 39.75
C GLU A 51 -3.58 -27.16 39.14
N PHE A 52 -2.26 -27.26 39.36
CA PHE A 52 -1.29 -26.35 38.75
C PHE A 52 -1.28 -26.45 37.22
N ASP A 53 -1.33 -27.66 36.67
CA ASP A 53 -1.35 -27.89 35.22
C ASP A 53 -2.67 -27.37 34.59
N ALA A 54 -3.80 -27.53 35.30
CA ALA A 54 -5.08 -26.98 34.87
C ALA A 54 -5.05 -25.44 34.84
N GLN A 55 -4.55 -24.80 35.90
CA GLN A 55 -4.41 -23.33 35.95
C GLN A 55 -3.46 -22.81 34.87
N LYS A 56 -2.33 -23.48 34.65
CA LYS A 56 -1.37 -23.09 33.60
C LYS A 56 -2.00 -23.16 32.22
N LYS A 57 -2.77 -24.23 31.93
CA LYS A 57 -3.48 -24.39 30.66
C LYS A 57 -4.53 -23.30 30.46
N GLU A 58 -5.27 -22.93 31.52
CA GLU A 58 -6.24 -21.84 31.46
C GLU A 58 -5.58 -20.49 31.17
N VAL A 59 -4.43 -20.20 31.80
CA VAL A 59 -3.66 -18.98 31.52
C VAL A 59 -3.14 -18.96 30.08
N GLU A 60 -2.63 -20.08 29.57
CA GLU A 60 -2.18 -20.20 28.18
C GLU A 60 -3.33 -19.97 27.17
N GLU A 61 -4.53 -20.49 27.46
CA GLU A 61 -5.72 -20.31 26.62
C GLU A 61 -6.24 -18.86 26.66
N GLN A 62 -6.19 -18.21 27.83
CA GLN A 62 -6.50 -16.79 27.98
C GLN A 62 -5.50 -15.91 27.23
N GLU A 63 -4.19 -16.19 27.32
CA GLU A 63 -3.17 -15.48 26.55
C GLU A 63 -3.34 -15.66 25.05
N PHE A 64 -3.65 -16.88 24.60
CA PHE A 64 -3.91 -17.16 23.19
C PHE A 64 -5.09 -16.35 22.68
N THR A 65 -6.21 -16.37 23.42
CA THR A 65 -7.42 -15.61 23.08
C THR A 65 -7.12 -14.10 23.01
N ARG A 66 -6.35 -13.59 23.98
CA ARG A 66 -5.93 -12.18 23.99
C ARG A 66 -5.13 -11.80 22.75
N ARG A 67 -4.15 -12.62 22.34
CA ARG A 67 -3.33 -12.35 21.13
C ARG A 67 -4.19 -12.30 19.86
N ILE A 68 -5.16 -13.22 19.73
CA ILE A 68 -6.08 -13.22 18.58
C ILE A 68 -6.93 -11.93 18.55
N MET A 69 -7.39 -11.46 19.71
CA MET A 69 -8.16 -10.22 19.79
C MET A 69 -7.30 -9.00 19.42
N GLU A 70 -6.07 -8.91 19.92
CA GLU A 70 -5.11 -7.85 19.56
C GLU A 70 -4.81 -7.84 18.04
N ASP A 71 -4.65 -9.02 17.42
CA ASP A 71 -4.45 -9.15 15.97
C ASP A 71 -5.67 -8.71 15.14
N ILE A 72 -6.89 -9.01 15.62
CA ILE A 72 -8.13 -8.58 14.97
C ILE A 72 -8.29 -7.07 15.06
N ASP A 73 -8.05 -6.49 16.25
CA ASP A 73 -8.14 -5.05 16.46
C ASP A 73 -7.14 -4.31 15.57
N GLN A 74 -5.90 -4.80 15.47
CA GLN A 74 -4.89 -4.19 14.59
C GLN A 74 -5.28 -4.27 13.11
N LYS A 75 -5.89 -5.37 12.66
CA LYS A 75 -6.40 -5.47 11.28
C LYS A 75 -7.53 -4.49 11.02
N ASN A 76 -8.48 -4.37 11.95
CA ASN A 76 -9.60 -3.44 11.84
C ASN A 76 -9.12 -1.98 11.77
N LEU A 77 -8.15 -1.61 12.61
CA LEU A 77 -7.49 -0.30 12.58
C LEU A 77 -6.87 -0.03 11.21
N ASN A 78 -6.07 -0.96 10.68
CA ASN A 78 -5.43 -0.81 9.38
C ASN A 78 -6.46 -0.71 8.22
N GLU A 79 -7.58 -1.41 8.31
CA GLU A 79 -8.67 -1.31 7.33
C GLU A 79 -9.40 0.03 7.40
N GLN A 80 -9.63 0.54 8.61
CA GLN A 80 -10.21 1.88 8.81
C GLN A 80 -9.29 2.96 8.25
N GLU A 81 -8.00 2.93 8.55
CA GLU A 81 -7.02 3.88 8.01
C GLU A 81 -7.00 3.88 6.47
N LYS A 82 -7.09 2.70 5.85
CA LYS A 82 -7.18 2.59 4.38
C LYS A 82 -8.47 3.18 3.83
N GLN A 83 -9.61 2.95 4.50
CA GLN A 83 -10.89 3.52 4.09
C GLN A 83 -10.87 5.04 4.21
N GLU A 84 -10.31 5.59 5.29
CA GLU A 84 -10.16 7.03 5.48
C GLU A 84 -9.26 7.65 4.42
N GLN A 85 -8.10 7.03 4.13
CA GLN A 85 -7.21 7.47 3.04
C GLN A 85 -7.91 7.42 1.67
N GLN A 86 -8.71 6.39 1.41
CA GLN A 86 -9.47 6.29 0.17
C GLN A 86 -10.52 7.39 0.07
N ILE A 87 -11.26 7.66 1.15
CA ILE A 87 -12.25 8.74 1.21
C ILE A 87 -11.57 10.10 1.01
N GLU A 88 -10.41 10.34 1.62
CA GLU A 88 -9.64 11.57 1.44
C GLU A 88 -9.19 11.74 -0.02
N MET A 89 -8.69 10.65 -0.63
CA MET A 89 -8.31 10.64 -2.04
C MET A 89 -9.49 10.91 -2.96
N ASP A 90 -10.65 10.30 -2.70
CA ASP A 90 -11.86 10.49 -3.48
C ASP A 90 -12.36 11.94 -3.38
N GLN A 91 -12.35 12.52 -2.17
CA GLN A 91 -12.68 13.94 -1.97
C GLN A 91 -11.70 14.89 -2.67
N LEU A 92 -10.41 14.52 -2.75
CA LEU A 92 -9.42 15.28 -3.51
C LEU A 92 -9.71 15.18 -5.02
N LEU A 93 -9.99 13.99 -5.52
CA LEU A 93 -10.34 13.76 -6.93
C LEU A 93 -11.60 14.51 -7.33
N GLU A 94 -12.65 14.49 -6.50
CA GLU A 94 -13.88 15.26 -6.73
C GLU A 94 -13.62 16.76 -6.89
N LYS A 95 -12.61 17.31 -6.20
CA LYS A 95 -12.21 18.72 -6.34
C LYS A 95 -11.33 18.96 -7.56
N LEU A 96 -10.50 17.99 -7.96
CA LEU A 96 -9.56 18.14 -9.09
C LEU A 96 -10.22 17.92 -10.45
N ILE A 97 -11.20 17.00 -10.56
CA ILE A 97 -11.94 16.73 -11.81
C ILE A 97 -12.54 18.01 -12.44
N PRO A 98 -13.31 18.84 -11.71
CA PRO A 98 -13.89 20.05 -12.28
C PRO A 98 -12.83 21.07 -12.69
N ILE A 99 -11.73 21.20 -11.94
CA ILE A 99 -10.60 22.08 -12.29
C ILE A 99 -9.96 21.61 -13.61
N ALA A 100 -9.66 20.31 -13.74
CA ALA A 100 -9.09 19.75 -14.96
C ALA A 100 -10.04 19.90 -16.15
N THR A 101 -11.35 19.73 -15.92
CA THR A 101 -12.38 19.91 -16.95
C THR A 101 -12.44 21.37 -17.41
N GLN A 102 -12.44 22.32 -16.47
CA GLN A 102 -12.42 23.75 -16.76
C GLN A 102 -11.16 24.14 -17.54
N MET A 103 -9.97 23.69 -17.11
CA MET A 103 -8.71 23.96 -17.82
C MET A 103 -8.73 23.42 -19.25
N LYS A 104 -9.30 22.22 -19.46
CA LYS A 104 -9.48 21.65 -20.80
C LYS A 104 -10.44 22.52 -21.62
N GLU A 105 -11.56 22.93 -21.05
CA GLU A 105 -12.58 23.76 -21.72
C GLU A 105 -12.03 25.15 -22.13
N GLU A 106 -11.28 25.81 -21.25
CA GLU A 106 -10.58 27.07 -21.52
C GLU A 106 -9.55 26.94 -22.66
N THR A 107 -8.98 25.76 -22.83
CA THR A 107 -8.03 25.48 -23.90
C THR A 107 -8.72 25.23 -25.23
N VAL A 108 -9.74 24.37 -25.25
CA VAL A 108 -10.43 23.97 -26.50
C VAL A 108 -11.40 25.04 -27.01
N SER A 109 -11.84 25.97 -26.15
CA SER A 109 -12.67 27.12 -26.55
C SER A 109 -11.90 28.19 -27.32
N LYS A 110 -10.57 28.23 -27.17
CA LYS A 110 -9.71 29.15 -27.93
C LYS A 110 -9.65 28.73 -29.40
N THR A 111 -9.74 29.71 -30.27
CA THR A 111 -9.47 29.51 -31.70
C THR A 111 -8.00 29.12 -31.91
N ILE A 112 -7.70 28.46 -33.03
CA ILE A 112 -6.32 28.11 -33.38
C ILE A 112 -5.43 29.34 -33.45
N MET A 113 -5.96 30.48 -33.94
CA MET A 113 -5.19 31.73 -34.03
C MET A 113 -4.76 32.24 -32.66
N GLU A 114 -5.63 32.13 -31.65
CA GLU A 114 -5.30 32.50 -30.27
C GLU A 114 -4.25 31.57 -29.68
N ARG A 115 -4.39 30.25 -29.93
CA ARG A 115 -3.47 29.23 -29.43
C ARG A 115 -2.06 29.36 -30.02
N VAL A 116 -1.94 29.70 -31.30
CA VAL A 116 -0.64 29.77 -32.00
C VAL A 116 -0.01 31.16 -31.98
N LYS A 117 -0.67 32.17 -31.36
CA LYS A 117 -0.21 33.57 -31.38
C LYS A 117 1.24 33.74 -30.93
N ASN A 118 1.61 33.07 -29.84
CA ASN A 118 2.96 33.12 -29.26
C ASN A 118 3.94 32.13 -29.92
N ALA A 119 3.43 31.20 -30.72
CA ALA A 119 4.18 30.17 -31.43
C ALA A 119 4.50 30.53 -32.88
N MET A 120 4.07 31.71 -33.35
CA MET A 120 4.18 32.09 -34.75
C MET A 120 5.53 32.79 -35.03
N ILE A 121 6.42 32.12 -35.75
CA ILE A 121 7.78 32.58 -36.05
C ILE A 121 7.84 33.09 -37.49
N ASN A 122 8.47 34.25 -37.71
CA ASN A 122 8.71 34.75 -39.06
C ASN A 122 9.79 33.93 -39.77
N THR A 123 9.48 33.45 -40.97
CA THR A 123 10.48 32.89 -41.87
C THR A 123 11.12 34.01 -42.69
N VAL A 124 12.43 33.91 -42.92
CA VAL A 124 13.21 34.94 -43.61
C VAL A 124 13.88 34.34 -44.84
N ASN A 125 13.98 35.09 -45.93
CA ASN A 125 14.74 34.68 -47.13
C ASN A 125 14.43 33.24 -47.63
N TYR A 126 13.17 32.79 -47.53
CA TYR A 126 12.73 31.44 -47.88
C TYR A 126 13.43 30.30 -47.11
N THR A 127 14.11 30.60 -46.00
CA THR A 127 14.66 29.59 -45.08
C THR A 127 13.61 29.24 -44.03
N LYS A 128 13.55 27.96 -43.65
CA LYS A 128 12.62 27.47 -42.61
C LYS A 128 12.99 28.02 -41.24
N ILE A 129 14.29 28.05 -40.92
CA ILE A 129 14.85 28.58 -39.66
C ILE A 129 16.20 29.23 -39.95
N GLY A 130 16.45 30.39 -39.32
CA GLY A 130 17.73 31.08 -39.36
C GLY A 130 17.94 32.05 -40.53
N GLN A 131 18.70 33.11 -40.26
CA GLN A 131 19.22 34.04 -41.25
C GLN A 131 20.58 33.50 -41.73
N LYS A 132 20.84 33.52 -43.04
CA LYS A 132 22.19 33.32 -43.55
C LYS A 132 23.04 34.54 -43.24
N GLU A 133 24.23 34.32 -42.68
CA GLU A 133 25.15 35.39 -42.33
C GLU A 133 25.47 36.27 -43.54
N GLY A 134 25.35 37.59 -43.39
CA GLY A 134 25.59 38.56 -44.46
C GLY A 134 24.39 38.89 -45.37
N GLU A 135 23.26 38.17 -45.29
CA GLU A 135 22.08 38.50 -46.09
C GLU A 135 21.15 39.51 -45.38
N LYS A 136 20.51 40.39 -46.16
CA LYS A 136 19.45 41.27 -45.64
C LYS A 136 18.24 40.44 -45.22
N LYS A 137 17.66 40.79 -44.08
CA LYS A 137 16.49 40.10 -43.52
C LYS A 137 15.22 40.53 -44.25
N GLN A 138 14.69 39.68 -45.13
CA GLN A 138 13.37 39.83 -45.72
C GLN A 138 12.42 38.80 -45.12
N VAL A 139 11.35 39.23 -44.46
CA VAL A 139 10.29 38.32 -44.02
C VAL A 139 9.58 37.79 -45.25
N THR A 140 9.59 36.47 -45.41
CA THR A 140 9.03 35.76 -46.58
C THR A 140 7.80 34.94 -46.22
N GLY A 141 7.53 34.75 -44.94
CA GLY A 141 6.38 34.00 -44.47
C GLY A 141 6.36 33.87 -42.95
N LYS A 142 5.51 32.95 -42.49
CA LYS A 142 5.37 32.58 -41.08
C LYS A 142 5.27 31.07 -40.95
N LEU A 143 5.84 30.53 -39.88
CA LEU A 143 5.65 29.16 -39.45
C LEU A 143 5.05 29.15 -38.05
N ILE A 144 4.43 28.03 -37.69
CA ILE A 144 3.97 27.78 -36.33
C ILE A 144 4.93 26.74 -35.73
N ASP A 145 5.61 27.12 -34.65
CA ASP A 145 6.40 26.20 -33.86
C ASP A 145 5.50 25.54 -32.83
N LEU A 146 5.05 24.31 -33.11
CA LEU A 146 4.16 23.56 -32.22
C LEU A 146 4.78 23.32 -30.83
N THR A 147 6.11 23.41 -30.68
CA THR A 147 6.78 23.27 -29.37
C THR A 147 6.56 24.48 -28.46
N LEU A 148 6.16 25.63 -29.03
CA LEU A 148 5.87 26.87 -28.32
C LEU A 148 4.38 27.06 -28.05
N VAL A 149 3.52 26.12 -28.47
CA VAL A 149 2.08 26.16 -28.18
C VAL A 149 1.85 25.70 -26.74
N GLU A 150 1.33 26.61 -25.91
CA GLU A 150 1.27 26.45 -24.45
C GLU A 150 0.48 25.24 -23.98
N ASP A 151 -0.62 24.91 -24.67
CA ASP A 151 -1.46 23.78 -24.29
C ASP A 151 -0.87 22.41 -24.64
N GLY A 152 0.11 22.36 -25.53
CA GLY A 152 0.69 21.12 -26.03
C GLY A 152 -0.32 20.17 -26.70
N ASP A 153 -1.57 20.54 -26.89
CA ASP A 153 -2.63 19.65 -27.37
C ASP A 153 -2.91 19.85 -28.87
N LEU A 154 -2.25 20.82 -29.51
CA LEU A 154 -2.42 21.09 -30.94
C LEU A 154 -1.60 20.13 -31.83
N CYS A 155 -2.27 19.44 -32.75
CA CYS A 155 -1.67 18.64 -33.82
C CYS A 155 -1.92 19.25 -35.21
N VAL A 156 -1.07 18.87 -36.17
CA VAL A 156 -1.27 19.18 -37.59
C VAL A 156 -1.19 17.89 -38.39
N ILE A 157 -2.20 17.65 -39.22
CA ILE A 157 -2.19 16.60 -40.24
C ILE A 157 -1.96 17.29 -41.58
N ASP A 158 -0.86 16.94 -42.25
CA ASP A 158 -0.50 17.47 -43.56
C ASP A 158 -0.91 16.47 -44.66
N PHE A 159 -1.91 16.85 -45.46
CA PHE A 159 -2.36 16.11 -46.62
C PHE A 159 -1.68 16.66 -47.88
N ASP A 160 -0.61 15.99 -48.31
CA ASP A 160 0.01 16.26 -49.61
C ASP A 160 -0.79 15.60 -50.73
N ILE A 161 -1.33 16.43 -51.64
CA ILE A 161 -2.11 15.98 -52.78
C ILE A 161 -1.21 15.96 -54.01
N ASN A 162 -1.31 14.91 -54.83
CA ASN A 162 -0.46 14.73 -56.00
C ASN A 162 -0.53 15.95 -56.95
N LYS A 163 0.60 16.63 -57.10
CA LYS A 163 0.76 17.87 -57.89
C LYS A 163 0.54 17.70 -59.39
N LYS A 164 0.43 16.46 -59.89
CA LYS A 164 0.16 16.16 -61.31
C LYS A 164 -1.33 16.25 -61.66
N LEU A 165 -2.21 16.26 -60.65
CA LEU A 165 -3.65 16.35 -60.86
C LEU A 165 -4.07 17.74 -61.32
N SER A 166 -5.22 17.84 -61.97
CA SER A 166 -5.80 19.14 -62.30
C SER A 166 -6.24 19.88 -61.03
N ILE A 167 -6.49 21.19 -61.14
CA ILE A 167 -7.00 22.00 -60.02
C ILE A 167 -8.36 21.46 -59.56
N GLU A 168 -9.23 21.09 -60.51
CA GLU A 168 -10.56 20.55 -60.23
C GLU A 168 -10.49 19.20 -59.50
N GLU A 169 -9.59 18.31 -59.91
CA GLU A 169 -9.38 17.03 -59.24
C GLU A 169 -8.80 17.22 -57.83
N THR A 170 -7.82 18.12 -57.70
CA THR A 170 -7.22 18.48 -56.40
C THR A 170 -8.27 19.05 -55.45
N ASP A 171 -9.13 19.93 -55.95
CA ASP A 171 -10.20 20.54 -55.17
C ASP A 171 -11.26 19.50 -54.76
N LYS A 172 -11.61 18.57 -55.65
CA LYS A 172 -12.52 17.46 -55.35
C LYS A 172 -11.97 16.55 -54.25
N ILE A 173 -10.68 16.20 -54.31
CA ILE A 173 -10.02 15.40 -53.26
C ILE A 173 -10.04 16.15 -51.93
N ARG A 174 -9.67 17.44 -51.95
CA ARG A 174 -9.65 18.27 -50.74
C ARG A 174 -11.03 18.37 -50.10
N GLN A 175 -12.06 18.61 -50.91
CA GLN A 175 -13.44 18.70 -50.42
C GLN A 175 -13.91 17.36 -49.86
N ASN A 176 -13.57 16.24 -50.50
CA ASN A 176 -13.87 14.91 -49.98
C ASN A 176 -13.19 14.62 -48.62
N ILE A 177 -11.95 15.07 -48.42
CA ILE A 177 -11.26 14.96 -47.12
C ILE A 177 -12.01 15.79 -46.07
N ILE A 178 -12.38 17.04 -46.39
CA ILE A 178 -13.09 17.93 -45.47
C ILE A 178 -14.46 17.36 -45.10
N ASP A 179 -15.24 16.90 -46.07
CA ASP A 179 -16.63 16.50 -45.85
C ASP A 179 -16.75 15.11 -45.22
N ASN A 180 -15.86 14.17 -45.57
CA ASN A 180 -16.01 12.76 -45.22
C ASN A 180 -14.98 12.24 -44.21
N MET A 181 -13.84 12.92 -44.01
CA MET A 181 -12.74 12.42 -43.16
C MET A 181 -12.46 13.29 -41.94
N LEU A 182 -12.76 14.59 -42.00
CA LEU A 182 -12.44 15.53 -40.92
C LEU A 182 -13.71 15.92 -40.15
N PRO A 183 -13.66 16.00 -38.82
CA PRO A 183 -14.77 16.53 -38.05
C PRO A 183 -14.92 18.04 -38.26
N ALA A 184 -16.11 18.57 -37.99
CA ALA A 184 -16.45 19.97 -38.27
C ALA A 184 -15.66 21.00 -37.45
N ASN A 185 -15.02 20.57 -36.35
CA ASN A 185 -14.26 21.41 -35.42
C ASN A 185 -12.73 21.41 -35.68
N VAL A 186 -12.31 21.18 -36.92
CA VAL A 186 -10.90 21.20 -37.33
C VAL A 186 -10.56 22.53 -37.98
N GLY A 187 -9.39 23.09 -37.69
CA GLY A 187 -8.88 24.24 -38.44
C GLY A 187 -8.29 23.83 -39.76
N LEU A 188 -8.77 24.43 -40.86
CA LEU A 188 -8.37 24.06 -42.20
C LEU A 188 -7.54 25.18 -42.83
N VAL A 189 -6.37 24.83 -43.38
CA VAL A 189 -5.52 25.76 -44.13
C VAL A 189 -5.12 25.11 -45.45
N LYS A 190 -5.44 25.77 -46.58
CA LYS A 190 -4.94 25.35 -47.89
C LYS A 190 -3.45 25.66 -48.00
N THR A 191 -2.65 24.68 -48.42
CA THR A 191 -1.21 24.89 -48.60
C THR A 191 -0.91 25.54 -49.95
N ALA A 192 0.26 26.16 -50.08
CA ALA A 192 0.67 26.84 -51.32
C ALA A 192 0.70 25.92 -52.55
N HIS A 193 0.86 24.61 -52.36
CA HIS A 193 0.92 23.62 -53.44
C HIS A 193 -0.39 22.84 -53.63
N GLY A 194 -1.51 23.34 -53.09
CA GLY A 194 -2.82 22.75 -53.29
C GLY A 194 -3.22 21.63 -52.32
N GLY A 195 -2.33 21.24 -51.40
CA GLY A 195 -2.62 20.32 -50.30
C GLY A 195 -3.49 20.95 -49.21
N LEU A 196 -3.59 20.27 -48.06
CA LEU A 196 -4.43 20.69 -46.93
C LEU A 196 -3.72 20.42 -45.60
N HIS A 197 -3.62 21.44 -44.76
CA HIS A 197 -3.30 21.26 -43.33
C HIS A 197 -4.60 21.25 -42.53
N ALA A 198 -4.73 20.24 -41.66
CA ALA A 198 -5.79 20.12 -40.68
C ALA A 198 -5.21 20.24 -39.27
N TYR A 199 -5.59 21.30 -38.56
CA TYR A 199 -5.20 21.60 -37.19
C TYR A 199 -6.25 21.02 -36.23
N CYS A 200 -5.80 20.12 -35.35
CA CYS A 200 -6.64 19.27 -34.51
C CYS A 200 -6.19 19.29 -33.04
N ASN A 201 -7.07 18.89 -32.13
CA ASN A 201 -6.68 18.53 -30.76
C ASN A 201 -6.16 17.10 -30.73
N ARG A 202 -5.17 16.80 -29.88
CA ARG A 202 -4.71 15.44 -29.61
C ARG A 202 -5.65 14.73 -28.65
N ASP A 203 -6.46 15.45 -27.88
CA ASP A 203 -7.39 14.89 -26.89
C ASP A 203 -6.68 13.93 -25.91
N GLY A 204 -5.47 14.30 -25.49
CA GLY A 204 -4.64 13.49 -24.59
C GLY A 204 -3.91 12.34 -25.28
N TYR A 205 -4.03 12.19 -26.60
CA TYR A 205 -3.24 11.21 -27.35
C TYR A 205 -1.75 11.54 -27.25
N THR A 206 -1.01 10.66 -26.59
CA THR A 206 0.43 10.78 -26.44
C THR A 206 1.10 10.27 -27.71
N LEU A 207 1.79 11.15 -28.43
CA LEU A 207 2.60 10.75 -29.58
C LEU A 207 3.82 9.98 -29.07
N PRO A 208 4.09 8.75 -29.57
CA PRO A 208 5.30 8.04 -29.22
C PRO A 208 6.53 8.84 -29.66
N SER A 209 7.56 8.83 -28.82
CA SER A 209 8.84 9.43 -29.17
C SER A 209 9.48 8.63 -30.30
N ASN A 210 9.75 9.29 -31.43
CA ASN A 210 10.54 8.73 -32.53
C ASN A 210 12.06 8.94 -32.33
N ARG A 211 12.51 9.28 -31.12
CA ARG A 211 13.94 9.41 -30.79
C ARG A 211 14.61 8.06 -30.62
#